data_AF-A0A961BIS9-F1
#
_entry.id   AF-A0A961BIS9-F1
#
_cell.length_a   1.000
_cell.length_b   1.000
_cell.length_c   1.000
_cell.angle_alpha   90.00
_cell.angle_beta   90.00
_cell.angle_gamma   90.00
#
_symmetry.space_group_name_H-M   'P 1'
#
loop_
_entity.id
_entity.type
_entity.pdbx_description
1 polymer ?
#
loop_
_entity_poly.entity_id
_entity_poly.type
_entity_poly.pdbx_seq_one_letter_code
_entity_poly.pdbx_strand_id
1 'polypeptide(L)'
;MTSFALFLAVCSLFPPGAGIAADEKLPDHLTELAWAYAINVSPPPPLPEDSHKHSLPNTPLTFTRDEILGRKDGVSFQGPPADWYPGDHPKMPAIYANGDPARKIIACALCHYPNGKGKAENAPPAGQDKTYLIQQLRDFKSDLRKCADPRKSNYALMSETAKGMTEEEFAEVAEYLESLKWTKWINVVETDTVPKTYLRGGLHIPIEGEGAGTEPIGKRIIETPVDPYGTEFLRNPRSGFVAYVPVGAPQKGAALVYGGGEGKTLQCVLCHGPDLKGIGNIPAIAARSPSYMARQLNDMKQGTRHGEMAALMQPVVANLTSEDMLNIVAFLASLPAPEPEYSKP
;
A
#
# COMPACT_ATOMS: atom_id res chain seq x y z
N MET A 1 28.12 15.19 41.13
CA MET A 1 28.51 13.79 40.86
C MET A 1 27.23 12.98 40.72
N THR A 2 26.97 12.50 39.49
CA THR A 2 26.23 11.27 39.11
C THR A 2 24.90 10.98 39.84
N SER A 3 23.77 10.90 39.13
CA SER A 3 23.52 9.72 38.30
C SER A 3 22.52 10.00 37.17
N PHE A 4 22.99 9.79 35.94
CA PHE A 4 22.22 9.68 34.70
C PHE A 4 22.29 8.21 34.33
N ALA A 5 21.15 7.50 34.28
CA ALA A 5 20.91 6.28 33.47
C ALA A 5 19.66 5.57 34.00
N LEU A 6 18.63 5.40 33.16
CA LEU A 6 18.27 4.11 32.55
C LEU A 6 16.99 4.27 31.71
N PHE A 7 17.08 4.87 30.52
CA PHE A 7 16.08 4.68 29.46
C PHE A 7 16.68 3.67 28.49
N LEU A 8 16.34 2.39 28.66
CA LEU A 8 16.77 1.30 27.80
C LEU A 8 15.66 0.99 26.80
N ALA A 9 15.97 1.30 25.54
CA ALA A 9 15.56 0.63 24.31
C ALA A 9 14.25 -0.19 24.31
N VAL A 10 13.21 0.38 23.70
CA VAL A 10 12.17 -0.41 23.01
C VAL A 10 12.41 -0.25 21.51
N CYS A 11 13.47 -0.88 21.03
CA CYS A 11 13.68 -1.12 19.60
C CYS A 11 13.29 -2.57 19.29
N SER A 12 12.60 -2.74 18.16
CA SER A 12 12.43 -3.98 17.39
C SER A 12 11.74 -5.18 18.06
N LEU A 13 10.41 -5.27 17.89
CA LEU A 13 9.66 -6.54 17.91
C LEU A 13 9.59 -7.22 16.53
N PHE A 14 10.43 -6.81 15.59
CA PHE A 14 10.57 -7.50 14.31
C PHE A 14 11.72 -8.50 14.41
N PRO A 15 11.53 -9.77 14.02
CA PRO A 15 12.68 -10.63 13.76
C PRO A 15 13.55 -9.91 12.70
N PRO A 16 14.89 -9.93 12.81
CA PRO A 16 15.73 -9.41 11.76
C PRO A 16 15.39 -10.23 10.50
N GLY A 17 14.69 -9.60 9.55
CA GLY A 17 14.67 -10.09 8.19
C GLY A 17 16.12 -10.27 7.74
N ALA A 18 16.38 -11.19 6.82
CA ALA A 18 17.68 -11.27 6.16
C ALA A 18 17.98 -9.90 5.53
N GLY A 19 18.66 -9.05 6.30
CA GLY A 19 18.88 -7.66 6.00
C GLY A 19 20.11 -7.57 5.13
N ILE A 20 19.99 -6.80 4.06
CA ILE A 20 21.16 -6.23 3.38
C ILE A 20 21.99 -5.54 4.48
N ALA A 21 23.28 -5.89 4.59
CA ALA A 21 24.15 -5.30 5.60
C ALA A 21 24.16 -3.76 5.44
N ALA A 22 24.29 -3.03 6.55
CA ALA A 22 24.22 -1.56 6.54
C ALA A 22 25.22 -0.89 5.57
N ASP A 23 26.28 -1.60 5.18
CA ASP A 23 27.35 -1.14 4.30
C ASP A 23 27.26 -1.68 2.85
N GLU A 24 26.27 -2.53 2.53
CA GLU A 24 26.13 -3.10 1.20
C GLU A 24 25.34 -2.14 0.28
N LYS A 25 25.95 -1.76 -0.85
CA LYS A 25 25.34 -0.88 -1.85
C LYS A 25 24.04 -1.54 -2.34
N LEU A 26 22.94 -0.81 -2.25
CA LEU A 26 21.65 -1.29 -2.76
C LEU A 26 21.73 -1.58 -4.27
N PRO A 27 21.09 -2.66 -4.74
CA PRO A 27 20.90 -2.91 -6.16
C PRO A 27 20.29 -1.69 -6.87
N ASP A 28 20.70 -1.46 -8.12
CA ASP A 28 20.30 -0.26 -8.87
C ASP A 28 18.77 -0.15 -8.99
N HIS A 29 18.07 -1.27 -9.23
CA HIS A 29 16.60 -1.27 -9.30
C HIS A 29 15.91 -0.81 -8.00
N LEU A 30 16.51 -1.05 -6.82
CA LEU A 30 16.00 -0.55 -5.54
C LEU A 30 16.34 0.92 -5.32
N THR A 31 17.47 1.37 -5.84
CA THR A 31 17.88 2.77 -5.78
C THR A 31 17.00 3.63 -6.69
N GLU A 32 16.76 3.18 -7.93
CA GLU A 32 15.94 3.87 -8.92
C GLU A 32 14.44 3.90 -8.56
N LEU A 33 13.95 2.86 -7.87
CA LEU A 33 12.56 2.76 -7.40
C LEU A 33 12.42 3.04 -5.91
N ALA A 34 13.39 3.68 -5.25
CA ALA A 34 13.36 3.93 -3.81
C ALA A 34 12.08 4.68 -3.37
N TRP A 35 11.57 5.58 -4.23
CA TRP A 35 10.31 6.30 -4.05
C TRP A 35 9.09 5.38 -3.94
N ALA A 36 9.12 4.18 -4.56
CA ALA A 36 8.00 3.24 -4.48
C ALA A 36 8.02 2.46 -3.15
N TYR A 37 9.18 2.31 -2.51
CA TYR A 37 9.33 1.54 -1.27
C TYR A 37 9.20 2.40 -0.02
N ALA A 38 9.67 3.65 -0.08
CA ALA A 38 9.62 4.62 1.03
C ALA A 38 10.20 4.04 2.34
N ILE A 39 11.35 3.36 2.25
CA ILE A 39 12.00 2.74 3.41
C ILE A 39 12.58 3.81 4.32
N ASN A 40 12.12 3.82 5.58
CA ASN A 40 12.67 4.67 6.62
C ASN A 40 14.14 4.31 6.91
N VAL A 41 15.05 5.23 6.61
CA VAL A 41 16.47 5.14 7.03
C VAL A 41 16.71 5.78 8.40
N SER A 42 15.71 6.49 8.94
CA SER A 42 15.76 7.09 10.26
C SER A 42 14.37 7.05 10.91
N PRO A 43 14.29 7.02 12.26
CA PRO A 43 13.02 7.09 12.96
C PRO A 43 12.27 8.37 12.56
N PRO A 44 10.98 8.28 12.17
CA PRO A 44 10.18 9.46 11.91
C PRO A 44 9.90 10.20 13.24
N PRO A 45 9.49 11.47 13.20
CA PRO A 45 9.00 12.17 14.38
C PRO A 45 7.94 11.33 15.13
N PRO A 46 7.89 11.30 16.47
CA PRO A 46 6.83 10.59 17.15
C PRO A 46 5.48 11.24 16.83
N LEU A 47 4.44 10.43 16.62
CA LEU A 47 3.08 10.96 16.67
C LEU A 47 2.72 11.19 18.14
N PRO A 48 1.89 12.20 18.46
CA PRO A 48 1.40 12.39 19.81
C PRO A 48 0.72 11.11 20.32
N GLU A 49 0.91 10.81 21.60
CA GLU A 49 0.10 9.84 22.31
C GLU A 49 -0.88 10.61 23.18
N ASP A 50 -2.13 10.18 23.19
CA ASP A 50 -3.15 10.74 24.04
C ASP A 50 -4.23 9.71 24.40
N SER A 51 -5.01 10.04 25.42
CA SER A 51 -6.12 9.23 25.92
C SER A 51 -7.49 9.83 25.61
N HIS A 52 -7.54 10.98 24.92
CA HIS A 52 -8.82 11.60 24.61
C HIS A 52 -9.48 10.92 23.41
N LYS A 53 -10.79 11.08 23.32
CA LYS A 53 -11.54 10.56 22.18
C LYS A 53 -11.47 11.55 21.02
N HIS A 54 -11.21 11.02 19.84
CA HIS A 54 -11.18 11.74 18.57
C HIS A 54 -12.45 11.49 17.78
N SER A 55 -12.76 12.41 16.86
CA SER A 55 -13.90 12.29 15.96
C SER A 55 -13.46 12.56 14.52
N LEU A 56 -14.23 12.05 13.57
CA LEU A 56 -14.12 12.41 12.16
C LEU A 56 -15.41 13.08 11.67
N PRO A 57 -15.37 13.87 10.59
CA PRO A 57 -16.57 14.47 10.01
C PRO A 57 -17.62 13.42 9.63
N ASN A 58 -18.90 13.76 9.75
CA ASN A 58 -20.02 12.94 9.28
C ASN A 58 -20.12 11.54 9.93
N THR A 59 -19.66 11.39 11.18
CA THR A 59 -19.92 10.20 12.01
C THR A 59 -20.13 10.62 13.47
N PRO A 60 -21.07 10.00 14.21
CA PRO A 60 -21.22 10.23 15.64
C PRO A 60 -20.20 9.43 16.48
N LEU A 61 -19.42 8.56 15.84
CA LEU A 61 -18.49 7.67 16.52
C LEU A 61 -17.24 8.43 16.98
N THR A 62 -16.74 8.04 18.14
CA THR A 62 -15.53 8.61 18.72
C THR A 62 -14.66 7.50 19.30
N PHE A 63 -13.36 7.57 19.06
CA PHE A 63 -12.40 6.56 19.46
C PHE A 63 -11.16 7.19 20.09
N THR A 64 -10.60 6.52 21.09
CA THR A 64 -9.25 6.81 21.61
C THR A 64 -8.18 6.40 20.60
N ARG A 65 -6.95 6.86 20.81
CA ARG A 65 -5.81 6.49 19.96
C ARG A 65 -5.59 4.98 19.89
N ASP A 66 -5.76 4.27 21.01
CA ASP A 66 -5.61 2.82 21.06
C ASP A 66 -6.70 2.09 20.29
N GLU A 67 -7.96 2.52 20.40
CA GLU A 67 -9.07 1.97 19.61
C GLU A 67 -8.86 2.21 18.11
N ILE A 68 -8.36 3.39 17.72
CA ILE A 68 -8.04 3.69 16.31
C ILE A 68 -7.00 2.73 15.74
N LEU A 69 -6.00 2.39 16.54
CA LEU A 69 -4.91 1.52 16.15
C LEU A 69 -5.20 0.03 16.37
N GLY A 70 -6.30 -0.34 17.02
CA GLY A 70 -6.50 -1.70 17.50
C GLY A 70 -5.42 -2.16 18.49
N ARG A 71 -4.87 -1.22 19.29
CA ARG A 71 -3.88 -1.55 20.33
C ARG A 71 -4.59 -2.08 21.58
N LYS A 72 -4.17 -3.27 21.99
CA LYS A 72 -4.42 -3.84 23.30
C LYS A 72 -3.26 -3.46 24.23
N ASP A 73 -3.59 -3.03 25.44
CA ASP A 73 -2.63 -2.68 26.49
C ASP A 73 -1.67 -1.52 26.11
N GLY A 74 -2.08 -0.65 25.18
CA GLY A 74 -1.29 0.51 24.72
C GLY A 74 -0.13 0.20 23.77
N VAL A 75 0.14 -1.08 23.47
CA VAL A 75 1.32 -1.47 22.67
C VAL A 75 1.04 -2.54 21.61
N SER A 76 0.12 -3.48 21.88
CA SER A 76 -0.02 -4.69 21.07
C SER A 76 -1.14 -4.55 20.03
N PHE A 77 -0.83 -4.58 18.74
CA PHE A 77 -1.82 -4.48 17.64
C PHE A 77 -2.62 -5.79 17.44
N GLN A 78 -3.42 -6.14 18.45
CA GLN A 78 -4.15 -7.41 18.55
C GLN A 78 -5.67 -7.22 18.59
N GLY A 79 -6.16 -5.98 18.62
CA GLY A 79 -7.58 -5.64 18.59
C GLY A 79 -8.06 -5.20 17.21
N PRO A 80 -9.38 -5.14 17.01
CA PRO A 80 -9.94 -4.52 15.81
C PRO A 80 -9.61 -3.02 15.80
N PRO A 81 -9.17 -2.46 14.65
CA PRO A 81 -9.05 -1.02 14.52
C PRO A 81 -10.43 -0.36 14.47
N ALA A 82 -10.48 0.94 14.76
CA ALA A 82 -11.71 1.71 14.63
C ALA A 82 -12.31 1.60 13.22
N ASP A 83 -13.60 1.27 13.18
CA ASP A 83 -14.45 1.41 12.02
C ASP A 83 -15.23 2.72 12.13
N TRP A 84 -14.68 3.77 11.51
CA TRP A 84 -15.25 5.12 11.55
C TRP A 84 -16.58 5.25 10.83
N TYR A 85 -16.82 4.41 9.81
CA TYR A 85 -17.99 4.47 8.94
C TYR A 85 -18.50 3.07 8.59
N PRO A 86 -19.13 2.35 9.54
CA PRO A 86 -19.64 0.99 9.28
C PRO A 86 -20.69 0.90 8.17
N GLY A 87 -21.26 2.03 7.75
CA GLY A 87 -22.20 2.12 6.62
C GLY A 87 -21.54 2.22 5.24
N ASP A 88 -20.22 2.42 5.16
CA ASP A 88 -19.50 2.57 3.88
C ASP A 88 -19.14 1.23 3.23
N HIS A 89 -19.34 0.11 3.92
CA HIS A 89 -19.01 -1.23 3.46
C HIS A 89 -20.01 -2.26 4.02
N PRO A 90 -20.14 -3.45 3.41
CA PRO A 90 -20.89 -4.55 4.02
C PRO A 90 -20.23 -4.99 5.33
N LYS A 91 -20.93 -5.81 6.11
CA LYS A 91 -20.38 -6.33 7.37
C LYS A 91 -19.06 -7.06 7.11
N MET A 92 -17.99 -6.64 7.79
CA MET A 92 -16.69 -7.31 7.73
C MET A 92 -16.78 -8.75 8.28
N PRO A 93 -16.15 -9.73 7.61
CA PRO A 93 -15.80 -11.02 8.20
C PRO A 93 -15.10 -10.88 9.55
N ALA A 94 -15.33 -11.82 10.46
CA ALA A 94 -14.70 -11.77 11.78
C ALA A 94 -13.17 -11.81 11.69
N ILE A 95 -12.64 -12.66 10.79
CA ILE A 95 -11.19 -12.79 10.56
C ILE A 95 -10.59 -11.52 9.92
N TYR A 96 -11.36 -10.81 9.08
CA TYR A 96 -10.92 -9.55 8.47
C TYR A 96 -10.87 -8.40 9.50
N ALA A 97 -11.89 -8.31 10.35
CA ALA A 97 -12.03 -7.25 11.34
C ALA A 97 -11.10 -7.41 12.55
N ASN A 98 -10.94 -8.65 13.04
CA ASN A 98 -10.27 -8.93 14.32
C ASN A 98 -8.95 -9.68 14.18
N GLY A 99 -8.74 -10.38 13.07
CA GLY A 99 -7.66 -11.37 12.97
C GLY A 99 -7.84 -12.51 13.98
N ASP A 100 -6.74 -13.22 14.23
CA ASP A 100 -6.61 -14.25 15.25
C ASP A 100 -5.14 -14.26 15.74
N PRO A 101 -4.82 -13.50 16.80
CA PRO A 101 -3.47 -13.42 17.33
C PRO A 101 -2.89 -14.77 17.78
N ALA A 102 -3.74 -15.72 18.21
CA ALA A 102 -3.28 -17.05 18.62
C ALA A 102 -2.73 -17.86 17.44
N ARG A 103 -3.27 -17.63 16.23
CA ARG A 103 -2.76 -18.17 14.97
C ARG A 103 -1.82 -17.22 14.22
N LYS A 104 -1.43 -16.10 14.85
CA LYS A 104 -0.62 -15.03 14.26
C LYS A 104 -1.24 -14.37 13.03
N ILE A 105 -2.57 -14.33 12.98
CA ILE A 105 -3.32 -13.62 11.95
C ILE A 105 -3.58 -12.22 12.49
N ILE A 106 -2.95 -11.20 11.88
CA ILE A 106 -3.28 -9.81 12.19
C ILE A 106 -4.60 -9.42 11.51
N ALA A 107 -5.39 -8.55 12.14
CA ALA A 107 -6.61 -8.04 11.51
C ALA A 107 -6.29 -7.36 10.17
N CYS A 108 -6.94 -7.79 9.08
CA CYS A 108 -6.71 -7.25 7.74
C CYS A 108 -7.01 -5.75 7.68
N ALA A 109 -8.04 -5.30 8.41
CA ALA A 109 -8.45 -3.89 8.51
C ALA A 109 -7.34 -2.98 9.09
N LEU A 110 -6.33 -3.51 9.79
CA LEU A 110 -5.19 -2.73 10.29
C LEU A 110 -4.26 -2.23 9.18
N CYS A 111 -4.24 -2.88 8.02
CA CYS A 111 -3.39 -2.48 6.90
C CYS A 111 -4.21 -2.08 5.68
N HIS A 112 -5.31 -2.78 5.43
CA HIS A 112 -6.17 -2.59 4.25
C HIS A 112 -7.38 -1.69 4.52
N TYR A 113 -7.58 -1.24 5.77
CA TYR A 113 -8.77 -0.53 6.24
C TYR A 113 -10.07 -1.35 6.09
N PRO A 114 -11.16 -0.97 6.78
CA PRO A 114 -12.46 -1.57 6.55
C PRO A 114 -12.88 -1.49 5.08
N ASN A 115 -12.62 -0.37 4.41
CA ASN A 115 -12.95 -0.17 2.99
C ASN A 115 -12.05 -0.92 1.98
N GLY A 116 -11.06 -1.69 2.43
CA GLY A 116 -10.16 -2.48 1.58
C GLY A 116 -9.22 -1.68 0.65
N LYS A 117 -9.10 -0.36 0.83
CA LYS A 117 -8.20 0.49 0.03
C LYS A 117 -6.83 0.67 0.67
N GLY A 118 -6.78 0.68 2.00
CA GLY A 118 -5.55 0.88 2.77
C GLY A 118 -4.79 2.16 2.42
N LYS A 119 -3.52 2.18 2.81
CA LYS A 119 -2.55 3.24 2.52
C LYS A 119 -1.53 2.78 1.47
N ALA A 120 -0.78 3.71 0.88
CA ALA A 120 0.11 3.45 -0.27
C ALA A 120 1.26 2.45 -0.01
N GLU A 121 1.60 2.15 1.25
CA GLU A 121 2.55 1.11 1.61
C GLU A 121 2.01 -0.31 1.41
N ASN A 122 0.68 -0.47 1.35
CA ASN A 122 -0.04 -1.74 1.26
C ASN A 122 -0.72 -1.91 -0.12
N ALA A 123 -1.22 -3.12 -0.38
CA ALA A 123 -2.08 -3.35 -1.54
C ALA A 123 -3.49 -2.77 -1.29
N PRO A 124 -4.16 -2.21 -2.32
CA PRO A 124 -5.58 -1.89 -2.28
C PRO A 124 -6.43 -3.05 -2.85
N PRO A 125 -6.81 -4.08 -2.07
CA PRO A 125 -7.53 -5.26 -2.59
C PRO A 125 -9.01 -5.04 -2.92
N ALA A 126 -9.64 -3.95 -2.47
CA ALA A 126 -11.07 -3.69 -2.72
C ALA A 126 -11.45 -3.79 -4.20
N GLY A 127 -12.53 -4.51 -4.49
CA GLY A 127 -13.10 -4.68 -5.82
C GLY A 127 -12.24 -5.50 -6.78
N GLN A 128 -11.32 -6.31 -6.27
CA GLN A 128 -10.62 -7.32 -7.06
C GLN A 128 -11.43 -8.61 -7.10
N ASP A 129 -11.28 -9.37 -8.18
CA ASP A 129 -11.91 -10.68 -8.34
C ASP A 129 -11.48 -11.64 -7.22
N LYS A 130 -12.44 -12.38 -6.66
CA LYS A 130 -12.18 -13.27 -5.54
C LYS A 130 -11.20 -14.39 -5.87
N THR A 131 -11.20 -14.90 -7.11
CA THR A 131 -10.29 -15.97 -7.52
C THR A 131 -8.85 -15.45 -7.58
N TYR A 132 -8.66 -14.21 -8.03
CA TYR A 132 -7.36 -13.53 -7.94
C TYR A 132 -6.94 -13.38 -6.48
N LEU A 133 -7.82 -12.88 -5.61
CA LEU A 133 -7.52 -12.65 -4.19
C LEU A 133 -7.15 -13.94 -3.44
N ILE A 134 -7.92 -15.02 -3.63
CA ILE A 134 -7.63 -16.33 -3.06
C ILE A 134 -6.26 -16.81 -3.54
N GLN A 135 -5.95 -16.67 -4.84
CA GLN A 135 -4.64 -17.06 -5.35
C GLN A 135 -3.52 -16.23 -4.74
N GLN A 136 -3.72 -14.92 -4.52
CA GLN A 136 -2.70 -14.10 -3.87
C GLN A 136 -2.45 -14.52 -2.42
N LEU A 137 -3.49 -14.91 -1.68
CA LEU A 137 -3.35 -15.41 -0.31
C LEU A 137 -2.60 -16.75 -0.29
N ARG A 138 -2.87 -17.65 -1.23
CA ARG A 138 -2.11 -18.90 -1.43
C ARG A 138 -0.65 -18.63 -1.77
N ASP A 139 -0.38 -17.68 -2.68
CA ASP A 139 0.98 -17.31 -3.06
C ASP A 139 1.77 -16.75 -1.85
N PHE A 140 1.13 -15.95 -0.98
CA PHE A 140 1.74 -15.49 0.28
C PHE A 140 1.98 -16.63 1.27
N LYS A 141 0.99 -17.53 1.44
CA LYS A 141 1.07 -18.71 2.31
C LYS A 141 2.22 -19.64 1.93
N SER A 142 2.46 -19.81 0.63
CA SER A 142 3.52 -20.66 0.05
C SER A 142 4.83 -19.92 -0.21
N ASP A 143 5.00 -18.68 0.28
CA ASP A 143 6.21 -17.87 0.09
C ASP A 143 6.59 -17.58 -1.39
N LEU A 144 5.64 -17.72 -2.32
CA LEU A 144 5.79 -17.42 -3.76
C LEU A 144 5.65 -15.93 -4.07
N ARG A 145 5.21 -15.14 -3.09
CA ARG A 145 5.07 -13.68 -3.19
C ARG A 145 5.85 -12.98 -2.09
N LYS A 146 7.01 -12.43 -2.45
CA LYS A 146 7.89 -11.63 -1.59
C LYS A 146 8.17 -10.27 -2.21
N CYS A 147 8.70 -9.37 -1.38
CA CYS A 147 9.16 -8.06 -1.80
C CYS A 147 10.59 -8.15 -2.34
N ALA A 148 10.90 -7.48 -3.44
CA ALA A 148 12.27 -7.36 -3.93
C ALA A 148 13.18 -6.58 -2.97
N ASP A 149 12.62 -5.70 -2.14
CA ASP A 149 13.33 -5.04 -1.04
C ASP A 149 12.99 -5.74 0.29
N PRO A 150 13.90 -6.53 0.88
CA PRO A 150 13.63 -7.25 2.13
C PRO A 150 13.45 -6.32 3.34
N ARG A 151 13.84 -5.03 3.23
CA ARG A 151 13.64 -4.03 4.30
C ARG A 151 12.17 -3.65 4.46
N LYS A 152 11.32 -3.95 3.46
CA LYS A 152 9.88 -3.71 3.51
C LYS A 152 9.16 -4.83 4.28
N SER A 153 9.08 -4.66 5.60
CA SER A 153 8.60 -5.70 6.53
C SER A 153 7.13 -6.11 6.39
N ASN A 154 6.26 -5.28 5.81
CA ASN A 154 4.83 -5.58 5.71
C ASN A 154 4.51 -6.79 4.81
N TYR A 155 5.38 -7.15 3.86
CA TYR A 155 5.21 -8.38 3.07
C TYR A 155 5.39 -9.64 3.93
N ALA A 156 6.38 -9.64 4.84
CA ALA A 156 6.61 -10.77 5.74
C ALA A 156 5.43 -10.97 6.70
N LEU A 157 4.85 -9.87 7.20
CA LEU A 157 3.63 -9.91 8.02
C LEU A 157 2.45 -10.50 7.24
N MET A 158 2.28 -10.14 5.97
CA MET A 158 1.24 -10.73 5.12
C MET A 158 1.47 -12.24 4.89
N SER A 159 2.71 -12.66 4.62
CA SER A 159 3.04 -14.09 4.53
C SER A 159 2.76 -14.86 5.82
N GLU A 160 3.13 -14.32 6.99
CA GLU A 160 2.83 -14.96 8.28
C GLU A 160 1.33 -15.04 8.54
N THR A 161 0.60 -13.97 8.25
CA THR A 161 -0.87 -13.92 8.34
C THR A 161 -1.51 -14.99 7.46
N ALA A 162 -1.13 -15.07 6.18
CA ALA A 162 -1.68 -16.06 5.26
C ALA A 162 -1.37 -17.51 5.65
N LYS A 163 -0.22 -17.77 6.30
CA LYS A 163 0.14 -19.09 6.82
C LYS A 163 -0.78 -19.57 7.95
N GLY A 164 -1.30 -18.66 8.77
CA GLY A 164 -2.23 -18.99 9.85
C GLY A 164 -3.67 -19.26 9.38
N MET A 165 -4.03 -18.83 8.17
CA MET A 165 -5.40 -18.86 7.65
C MET A 165 -5.79 -20.19 6.99
N THR A 166 -7.08 -20.50 7.02
CA THR A 166 -7.69 -21.64 6.28
C THR A 166 -8.17 -21.24 4.89
N GLU A 167 -8.52 -22.22 4.05
CA GLU A 167 -9.07 -21.94 2.71
C GLU A 167 -10.48 -21.32 2.78
N GLU A 168 -11.27 -21.68 3.80
CA GLU A 168 -12.58 -21.07 4.06
C GLU A 168 -12.42 -19.60 4.43
N GLU A 169 -11.43 -19.25 5.26
CA GLU A 169 -11.12 -17.86 5.61
C GLU A 169 -10.60 -17.07 4.41
N PHE A 170 -9.84 -17.71 3.51
CA PHE A 170 -9.47 -17.09 2.23
C PHE A 170 -10.68 -16.75 1.39
N ALA A 171 -11.65 -17.67 1.28
CA ALA A 171 -12.88 -17.43 0.55
C ALA A 171 -13.71 -16.31 1.19
N GLU A 172 -13.89 -16.33 2.51
CA GLU A 172 -14.67 -15.31 3.25
C GLU A 172 -14.07 -13.90 3.07
N VAL A 173 -12.75 -13.76 3.20
CA VAL A 173 -12.06 -12.48 2.99
C VAL A 173 -12.12 -12.03 1.53
N ALA A 174 -11.94 -12.96 0.58
CA ALA A 174 -11.98 -12.63 -0.84
C ALA A 174 -13.37 -12.20 -1.30
N GLU A 175 -14.43 -12.85 -0.83
CA GLU A 175 -15.83 -12.47 -1.11
C GLU A 175 -16.15 -11.08 -0.52
N TYR A 176 -15.70 -10.80 0.70
CA TYR A 176 -15.82 -9.48 1.27
C TYR A 176 -15.15 -8.42 0.40
N LEU A 177 -13.88 -8.61 0.07
CA LEU A 177 -13.09 -7.65 -0.71
C LEU A 177 -13.60 -7.46 -2.14
N GLU A 178 -14.06 -8.52 -2.80
CA GLU A 178 -14.69 -8.45 -4.12
C GLU A 178 -15.99 -7.63 -4.10
N SER A 179 -16.78 -7.75 -3.03
CA SER A 179 -18.02 -6.99 -2.88
C SER A 179 -17.82 -5.48 -2.70
N LEU A 180 -16.60 -5.04 -2.37
CA LEU A 180 -16.28 -3.63 -2.19
C LEU A 180 -16.17 -2.92 -3.55
N LYS A 181 -16.82 -1.76 -3.69
CA LYS A 181 -16.69 -0.95 -4.90
C LYS A 181 -15.34 -0.21 -4.91
N TRP A 182 -14.53 -0.41 -5.95
CA TRP A 182 -13.40 0.48 -6.19
C TRP A 182 -13.90 1.87 -6.59
N THR A 183 -13.54 2.86 -5.79
CA THR A 183 -13.83 4.27 -6.03
C THR A 183 -12.54 5.07 -5.94
N LYS A 184 -12.56 6.28 -6.50
CA LYS A 184 -11.42 7.17 -6.55
C LYS A 184 -10.75 7.29 -5.17
N TRP A 185 -9.43 7.17 -5.18
CA TRP A 185 -8.60 7.18 -3.98
C TRP A 185 -7.36 8.04 -4.15
N ILE A 186 -6.85 8.13 -5.39
CA ILE A 186 -5.64 8.85 -5.75
C ILE A 186 -6.01 9.92 -6.77
N ASN A 187 -5.52 11.13 -6.54
CA ASN A 187 -5.51 12.21 -7.51
C ASN A 187 -4.09 12.33 -8.09
N VAL A 188 -3.95 12.11 -9.40
CA VAL A 188 -2.65 12.26 -10.08
C VAL A 188 -2.45 13.71 -10.48
N VAL A 189 -1.27 14.27 -10.17
CA VAL A 189 -0.88 15.63 -10.52
C VAL A 189 0.47 15.61 -11.24
N GLU A 190 0.49 16.03 -12.50
CA GLU A 190 1.74 16.25 -13.23
C GLU A 190 2.41 17.55 -12.75
N THR A 191 3.68 17.47 -12.38
CA THR A 191 4.41 18.62 -11.82
C THR A 191 5.92 18.45 -11.99
N ASP A 192 6.66 19.57 -11.99
CA ASP A 192 8.13 19.57 -11.95
C ASP A 192 8.67 19.61 -10.51
N THR A 193 7.84 19.98 -9.54
CA THR A 193 8.21 20.06 -8.12
C THR A 193 7.19 19.39 -7.22
N VAL A 194 7.66 18.82 -6.11
CA VAL A 194 6.86 18.10 -5.11
C VAL A 194 7.07 18.72 -3.73
N PRO A 195 6.12 18.59 -2.80
CA PRO A 195 6.35 18.94 -1.40
C PRO A 195 7.56 18.17 -0.87
N LYS A 196 8.38 18.82 -0.05
CA LYS A 196 9.38 18.12 0.75
C LYS A 196 8.66 17.18 1.71
N THR A 197 9.15 15.96 1.82
CA THR A 197 8.52 14.93 2.65
C THR A 197 9.52 14.26 3.57
N TYR A 198 9.04 13.75 4.69
CA TYR A 198 9.77 12.74 5.46
C TYR A 198 9.07 11.38 5.32
N LEU A 199 9.81 10.29 5.56
CA LEU A 199 9.26 8.94 5.41
C LEU A 199 8.65 8.45 6.73
N ARG A 200 7.48 7.82 6.66
CA ARG A 200 6.85 7.15 7.81
C ARG A 200 6.11 5.91 7.35
N GLY A 201 6.50 4.73 7.85
CA GLY A 201 5.74 3.50 7.62
C GLY A 201 5.54 3.15 6.14
N GLY A 202 6.47 3.53 5.25
CA GLY A 202 6.32 3.32 3.81
C GLY A 202 5.51 4.40 3.09
N LEU A 203 5.34 5.58 3.69
CA LEU A 203 4.65 6.74 3.11
C LEU A 203 5.55 7.97 3.04
N HIS A 204 5.29 8.82 2.05
CA HIS A 204 5.84 10.16 1.97
C HIS A 204 4.89 11.14 2.66
N ILE A 205 5.28 11.61 3.84
CA ILE A 205 4.48 12.56 4.61
C ILE A 205 4.98 13.98 4.32
N PRO A 206 4.14 14.90 3.82
CA PRO A 206 4.56 16.27 3.55
C PRO A 206 5.00 16.96 4.85
N ILE A 207 6.06 17.75 4.75
CA ILE A 207 6.53 18.59 5.86
C ILE A 207 5.65 19.84 5.91
N GLU A 208 5.04 20.08 7.06
CA GLU A 208 4.17 21.22 7.33
C GLU A 208 4.86 22.21 8.28
N GLY A 209 4.48 23.50 8.21
CA GLY A 209 5.03 24.54 9.08
C GLY A 209 6.51 24.87 8.78
N GLU A 210 7.32 24.94 9.83
CA GLU A 210 8.75 25.25 9.71
C GLU A 210 9.48 24.11 9.00
N GLY A 211 10.12 24.42 7.86
CA GLY A 211 10.77 23.42 7.00
C GLY A 211 9.90 22.93 5.83
N ALA A 212 8.64 23.37 5.74
CA ALA A 212 7.82 23.17 4.55
C ALA A 212 8.48 23.80 3.32
N GLY A 213 8.15 23.27 2.14
CA GLY A 213 8.67 23.75 0.86
C GLY A 213 8.55 22.68 -0.21
N THR A 214 9.11 22.97 -1.39
CA THR A 214 9.13 22.03 -2.51
C THR A 214 10.54 21.64 -2.91
N GLU A 215 10.66 20.55 -3.64
CA GLU A 215 11.90 20.07 -4.27
C GLU A 215 11.61 19.57 -5.69
N PRO A 216 12.61 19.52 -6.60
CA PRO A 216 12.42 18.95 -7.93
C PRO A 216 11.99 17.48 -7.88
N ILE A 217 10.98 17.11 -8.67
CA ILE A 217 10.46 15.73 -8.65
C ILE A 217 11.47 14.72 -9.21
N GLY A 218 12.20 15.08 -10.26
CA GLY A 218 13.11 14.17 -10.95
C GLY A 218 12.39 12.94 -11.52
N LYS A 219 13.05 11.77 -11.48
CA LYS A 219 12.47 10.49 -11.94
C LYS A 219 11.78 9.75 -10.78
N ARG A 220 10.86 10.42 -10.09
CA ARG A 220 10.15 9.87 -8.93
C ARG A 220 8.65 10.11 -9.03
N ILE A 221 7.87 9.24 -8.40
CA ILE A 221 6.47 9.53 -8.06
C ILE A 221 6.41 9.68 -6.55
N ILE A 222 5.84 10.78 -6.07
CA ILE A 222 5.68 11.04 -4.65
C ILE A 222 4.19 10.97 -4.32
N GLU A 223 3.80 9.90 -3.63
CA GLU A 223 2.43 9.65 -3.19
C GLU A 223 2.26 10.10 -1.74
N THR A 224 1.48 11.16 -1.52
CA THR A 224 1.28 11.81 -0.23
C THR A 224 -0.18 11.75 0.20
N PRO A 225 -0.48 11.64 1.50
CA PRO A 225 -1.86 11.77 1.98
C PRO A 225 -2.38 13.20 1.73
N VAL A 226 -3.66 13.31 1.36
CA VAL A 226 -4.34 14.63 1.26
C VAL A 226 -4.44 15.31 2.63
N ASP A 227 -4.70 14.51 3.67
CA ASP A 227 -4.73 14.94 5.07
C ASP A 227 -3.74 14.06 5.87
N PRO A 228 -2.51 14.54 6.13
CA PRO A 228 -1.51 13.78 6.87
C PRO A 228 -1.95 13.36 8.27
N TYR A 229 -2.62 14.25 9.00
CA TYR A 229 -3.12 13.96 10.34
C TYR A 229 -4.25 12.94 10.29
N GLY A 230 -5.23 13.14 9.40
CA GLY A 230 -6.31 12.19 9.18
C GLY A 230 -5.82 10.79 8.80
N THR A 231 -4.80 10.70 7.95
CA THR A 231 -4.26 9.41 7.48
C THR A 231 -3.41 8.70 8.54
N GLU A 232 -2.44 9.39 9.15
CA GLU A 232 -1.48 8.76 10.05
C GLU A 232 -1.95 8.67 11.50
N PHE A 233 -2.64 9.72 11.95
CA PHE A 233 -3.14 9.79 13.31
C PHE A 233 -4.52 9.14 13.41
N LEU A 234 -5.50 9.63 12.65
CA LEU A 234 -6.88 9.17 12.77
C LEU A 234 -7.20 7.90 11.97
N ARG A 235 -6.34 7.52 11.02
CA ARG A 235 -6.57 6.40 10.08
C ARG A 235 -7.91 6.53 9.34
N ASN A 236 -8.22 7.74 8.89
CA ASN A 236 -9.44 8.10 8.21
C ASN A 236 -9.57 7.34 6.86
N PRO A 237 -10.52 6.41 6.71
CA PRO A 237 -10.69 5.65 5.47
C PRO A 237 -11.33 6.47 4.33
N ARG A 238 -11.63 7.75 4.55
CA ARG A 238 -12.07 8.69 3.51
C ARG A 238 -10.96 9.69 3.11
N SER A 239 -9.77 9.60 3.72
CA SER A 239 -8.61 10.41 3.34
C SER A 239 -7.84 9.76 2.20
N GLY A 240 -7.96 10.32 1.00
CA GLY A 240 -7.25 9.85 -0.19
C GLY A 240 -5.80 10.34 -0.25
N PHE A 241 -5.20 10.15 -1.43
CA PHE A 241 -3.81 10.48 -1.71
C PHE A 241 -3.68 11.38 -2.94
N VAL A 242 -2.62 12.18 -2.98
CA VAL A 242 -2.14 12.85 -4.18
C VAL A 242 -0.88 12.13 -4.65
N ALA A 243 -0.87 11.67 -5.89
CA ALA A 243 0.31 11.13 -6.54
C ALA A 243 0.89 12.19 -7.48
N TYR A 244 1.98 12.83 -7.05
CA TYR A 244 2.73 13.73 -7.91
C TYR A 244 3.60 12.92 -8.86
N VAL A 245 3.48 13.18 -10.16
CA VAL A 245 4.19 12.47 -11.22
C VAL A 245 4.94 13.46 -12.13
N PRO A 246 6.04 13.06 -12.78
CA PRO A 246 6.75 13.93 -13.70
C PRO A 246 5.87 14.28 -14.91
N VAL A 247 5.99 15.50 -15.41
CA VAL A 247 5.25 15.96 -16.60
C VAL A 247 5.53 15.05 -17.80
N GLY A 248 4.47 14.61 -18.46
CA GLY A 248 4.48 13.68 -19.59
C GLY A 248 4.62 12.20 -19.21
N ALA A 249 4.81 11.85 -17.94
CA ALA A 249 4.94 10.46 -17.51
C ALA A 249 3.67 9.63 -17.79
N PRO A 250 2.43 10.12 -17.51
CA PRO A 250 1.21 9.40 -17.91
C PRO A 250 1.11 9.18 -19.41
N GLN A 251 1.49 10.16 -20.24
CA GLN A 251 1.43 10.04 -21.69
C GLN A 251 2.42 8.97 -22.21
N LYS A 252 3.65 8.95 -21.68
CA LYS A 252 4.64 7.89 -21.96
C LYS A 252 4.16 6.52 -21.48
N GLY A 253 3.50 6.47 -20.33
CA GLY A 253 2.91 5.26 -19.78
C GLY A 253 1.81 4.68 -20.66
N ALA A 254 0.93 5.54 -21.19
CA ALA A 254 -0.12 5.12 -22.12
C ALA A 254 0.46 4.42 -23.37
N ALA A 255 1.58 4.93 -23.90
CA ALA A 255 2.25 4.32 -25.05
C ALA A 255 2.79 2.91 -24.75
N LEU A 256 3.25 2.65 -23.53
CA LEU A 256 3.64 1.30 -23.08
C LEU A 256 2.42 0.40 -22.88
N VAL A 257 1.40 0.91 -22.18
CA VAL A 257 0.22 0.14 -21.80
C VAL A 257 -0.64 -0.29 -22.99
N TYR A 258 -0.87 0.62 -23.96
CA TYR A 258 -1.66 0.33 -25.16
C TYR A 258 -0.81 -0.10 -26.36
N GLY A 259 0.43 0.39 -26.46
CA GLY A 259 1.28 0.21 -27.64
C GLY A 259 2.41 -0.79 -27.47
N GLY A 260 2.69 -1.27 -26.25
CA GLY A 260 3.81 -2.18 -25.97
C GLY A 260 5.20 -1.52 -26.02
N GLY A 261 5.25 -0.19 -26.21
CA GLY A 261 6.47 0.61 -26.25
C GLY A 261 7.53 0.05 -27.21
N GLU A 262 7.16 -0.17 -28.48
CA GLU A 262 8.07 -0.64 -29.53
C GLU A 262 8.70 -2.02 -29.21
N GLY A 263 7.94 -2.90 -28.55
CA GLY A 263 8.37 -4.25 -28.20
C GLY A 263 9.13 -4.35 -26.87
N LYS A 264 9.23 -3.25 -26.10
CA LYS A 264 9.72 -3.29 -24.72
C LYS A 264 8.84 -4.15 -23.81
N THR A 265 7.55 -4.23 -24.08
CA THR A 265 6.60 -4.99 -23.27
C THR A 265 5.42 -5.47 -24.10
N LEU A 266 4.67 -6.43 -23.57
CA LEU A 266 3.35 -6.76 -24.11
C LEU A 266 2.36 -5.68 -23.68
N GLN A 267 1.41 -5.37 -24.57
CA GLN A 267 0.33 -4.43 -24.28
C GLN A 267 -0.49 -4.95 -23.10
N CYS A 268 -0.61 -4.15 -22.04
CA CYS A 268 -1.25 -4.60 -20.80
C CYS A 268 -2.75 -4.87 -21.00
N VAL A 269 -3.38 -4.13 -21.91
CA VAL A 269 -4.82 -4.26 -22.25
C VAL A 269 -5.20 -5.61 -22.83
N LEU A 270 -4.24 -6.36 -23.40
CA LEU A 270 -4.51 -7.69 -23.96
C LEU A 270 -4.94 -8.69 -22.88
N CYS A 271 -4.48 -8.49 -21.65
CA CYS A 271 -4.75 -9.38 -20.52
C CYS A 271 -5.64 -8.71 -19.47
N HIS A 272 -5.35 -7.45 -19.10
CA HIS A 272 -6.09 -6.73 -18.07
C HIS A 272 -7.42 -6.11 -18.57
N GLY A 273 -7.77 -6.36 -19.83
CA GLY A 273 -8.95 -5.83 -20.50
C GLY A 273 -8.75 -4.41 -21.05
N PRO A 274 -9.66 -3.95 -21.94
CA PRO A 274 -9.53 -2.65 -22.62
C PRO A 274 -9.56 -1.46 -21.64
N ASP A 275 -10.33 -1.60 -20.57
CA ASP A 275 -10.46 -0.61 -19.49
C ASP A 275 -9.46 -0.84 -18.34
N LEU A 276 -8.61 -1.88 -18.43
CA LEU A 276 -7.63 -2.24 -17.39
C LEU A 276 -8.28 -2.59 -16.03
N LYS A 277 -9.56 -2.99 -16.06
CA LYS A 277 -10.38 -3.38 -14.90
C LYS A 277 -10.31 -4.88 -14.57
N GLY A 278 -9.46 -5.63 -15.25
CA GLY A 278 -9.29 -7.06 -15.01
C GLY A 278 -10.37 -7.92 -15.67
N ILE A 279 -10.08 -9.21 -15.79
CA ILE A 279 -10.96 -10.24 -16.37
C ILE A 279 -10.71 -11.54 -15.59
N GLY A 280 -11.70 -11.97 -14.79
CA GLY A 280 -11.55 -13.15 -13.92
C GLY A 280 -10.33 -13.04 -13.01
N ASN A 281 -9.45 -14.04 -13.05
CA ASN A 281 -8.24 -14.09 -12.23
C ASN A 281 -7.12 -13.11 -12.65
N ILE A 282 -7.31 -12.33 -13.73
CA ILE A 282 -6.40 -11.25 -14.12
C ILE A 282 -6.87 -9.96 -13.42
N PRO A 283 -6.05 -9.36 -12.54
CA PRO A 283 -6.52 -8.31 -11.65
C PRO A 283 -6.80 -6.98 -12.35
N ALA A 284 -7.66 -6.17 -11.74
CA ALA A 284 -7.83 -4.77 -12.08
C ALA A 284 -6.57 -3.97 -11.72
N ILE A 285 -6.06 -3.18 -12.66
CA ILE A 285 -4.88 -2.33 -12.44
C ILE A 285 -5.17 -0.84 -12.66
N ALA A 286 -6.36 -0.51 -13.15
CA ALA A 286 -6.81 0.88 -13.30
C ALA A 286 -6.99 1.58 -11.94
N ALA A 287 -6.54 2.83 -11.88
CA ALA A 287 -6.73 3.78 -10.79
C ALA A 287 -6.20 3.29 -9.42
N ARG A 288 -5.18 2.42 -9.40
CA ARG A 288 -4.56 1.89 -8.16
C ARG A 288 -3.31 2.71 -7.76
N SER A 289 -2.80 2.49 -6.55
CA SER A 289 -1.59 3.17 -6.05
C SER A 289 -0.39 2.96 -6.98
N PRO A 290 0.25 4.04 -7.48
CA PRO A 290 1.42 3.91 -8.32
C PRO A 290 2.60 3.30 -7.56
N SER A 291 2.76 3.62 -6.27
CA SER A 291 3.81 3.05 -5.42
C SER A 291 3.62 1.53 -5.29
N TYR A 292 2.39 1.07 -5.03
CA TYR A 292 2.10 -0.36 -4.97
C TYR A 292 2.37 -1.06 -6.31
N MET A 293 1.86 -0.50 -7.42
CA MET A 293 2.02 -1.10 -8.75
C MET A 293 3.49 -1.17 -9.16
N ALA A 294 4.30 -0.14 -8.89
CA ALA A 294 5.72 -0.15 -9.21
C ALA A 294 6.47 -1.25 -8.46
N ARG A 295 6.15 -1.43 -7.16
CA ARG A 295 6.67 -2.56 -6.38
C ARG A 295 6.25 -3.88 -7.01
N GLN A 296 5.00 -4.03 -7.46
CA GLN A 296 4.56 -5.31 -8.06
C GLN A 296 5.30 -5.62 -9.37
N LEU A 297 5.48 -4.63 -10.25
CA LEU A 297 6.23 -4.79 -11.49
C LEU A 297 7.69 -5.18 -11.22
N ASN A 298 8.33 -4.52 -10.25
CA ASN A 298 9.68 -4.84 -9.85
C ASN A 298 9.78 -6.22 -9.18
N ASP A 299 8.89 -6.54 -8.25
CA ASP A 299 8.87 -7.83 -7.54
C ASP A 299 8.76 -9.01 -8.52
N MET A 300 7.94 -8.86 -9.57
CA MET A 300 7.85 -9.83 -10.67
C MET A 300 9.12 -9.85 -11.52
N LYS A 301 9.67 -8.68 -11.89
CA LYS A 301 10.92 -8.60 -12.67
C LYS A 301 12.10 -9.27 -11.98
N GLN A 302 12.20 -9.11 -10.66
CA GLN A 302 13.26 -9.74 -9.87
C GLN A 302 12.95 -11.21 -9.50
N GLY A 303 11.80 -11.76 -9.91
CA GLY A 303 11.40 -13.12 -9.58
C GLY A 303 11.02 -13.33 -8.11
N THR A 304 10.98 -12.30 -7.28
CA THR A 304 10.52 -12.40 -5.87
C THR A 304 9.01 -12.62 -5.76
N ARG A 305 8.26 -12.28 -6.80
CA ARG A 305 6.86 -12.67 -7.00
C ARG A 305 6.76 -13.61 -8.21
N HIS A 306 6.58 -14.90 -7.92
CA HIS A 306 6.67 -15.99 -8.90
C HIS A 306 5.60 -17.07 -8.70
N GLY A 307 4.44 -16.70 -8.14
CA GLY A 307 3.24 -17.54 -8.15
C GLY A 307 2.74 -17.83 -9.56
N GLU A 308 1.80 -18.77 -9.70
CA GLU A 308 1.31 -19.29 -10.98
C GLU A 308 0.95 -18.17 -11.98
N MET A 309 0.14 -17.20 -11.54
CA MET A 309 -0.28 -16.09 -12.40
C MET A 309 0.81 -15.05 -12.64
N ALA A 310 1.80 -14.93 -11.74
CA ALA A 310 2.92 -14.01 -11.91
C ALA A 310 3.89 -14.49 -13.02
N ALA A 311 3.90 -15.78 -13.35
CA ALA A 311 4.69 -16.31 -14.46
C ALA A 311 4.28 -15.68 -15.80
N LEU A 312 2.99 -15.36 -15.99
CA LEU A 312 2.49 -14.69 -17.20
C LEU A 312 3.02 -13.25 -17.34
N MET A 313 3.38 -12.61 -16.23
CA MET A 313 3.93 -11.25 -16.23
C MET A 313 5.42 -11.20 -16.54
N GLN A 314 6.15 -12.32 -16.48
CA GLN A 314 7.59 -12.35 -16.76
C GLN A 314 7.97 -11.76 -18.12
N PRO A 315 7.37 -12.18 -19.26
CA PRO A 315 7.67 -11.56 -20.55
C PRO A 315 7.26 -10.08 -20.62
N VAL A 316 6.32 -9.63 -19.78
CA VAL A 316 5.87 -8.24 -19.72
C VAL A 316 6.90 -7.35 -19.04
N VAL A 317 7.54 -7.82 -17.97
CA VAL A 317 8.44 -7.01 -17.13
C VAL A 317 9.93 -7.17 -17.45
N ALA A 318 10.30 -8.24 -18.18
CA ALA A 318 11.69 -8.62 -18.44
C ALA A 318 12.54 -7.47 -19.01
N ASN A 319 11.99 -6.67 -19.94
CA ASN A 319 12.73 -5.59 -20.61
C ASN A 319 12.38 -4.18 -20.10
N LEU A 320 11.49 -4.05 -19.11
CA LEU A 320 11.12 -2.73 -18.56
C LEU A 320 12.26 -2.13 -17.74
N THR A 321 12.61 -0.87 -18.00
CA THR A 321 13.46 -0.09 -17.10
C THR A 321 12.64 0.45 -15.92
N SER A 322 13.31 0.95 -14.87
CA SER A 322 12.64 1.63 -13.75
C SER A 322 11.85 2.87 -14.22
N GLU A 323 12.33 3.56 -15.26
CA GLU A 323 11.61 4.69 -15.87
C GLU A 323 10.38 4.22 -16.65
N ASP A 324 10.44 3.08 -17.35
CA ASP A 324 9.26 2.50 -18.01
C ASP A 324 8.21 2.10 -16.96
N MET A 325 8.61 1.48 -15.84
CA MET A 325 7.71 1.16 -14.74
C MET A 325 7.08 2.42 -14.15
N LEU A 326 7.87 3.47 -13.90
CA LEU A 326 7.38 4.76 -13.42
C LEU A 326 6.29 5.32 -14.35
N ASN A 327 6.56 5.36 -15.66
CA ASN A 327 5.62 5.89 -16.64
C ASN A 327 4.34 5.05 -16.68
N ILE A 328 4.44 3.71 -16.70
CA ILE A 328 3.30 2.80 -16.67
C ILE A 328 2.41 3.08 -15.46
N VAL A 329 2.99 3.15 -14.27
CA VAL A 329 2.17 3.31 -13.05
C VAL A 329 1.61 4.72 -12.88
N ALA A 330 2.30 5.75 -13.42
CA ALA A 330 1.76 7.10 -13.50
C ALA A 330 0.48 7.14 -14.36
N PHE A 331 0.50 6.44 -15.50
CA PHE A 331 -0.69 6.31 -16.36
C PHE A 331 -1.79 5.48 -15.70
N LEU A 332 -1.47 4.30 -15.17
CA LEU A 332 -2.48 3.43 -14.57
C LEU A 332 -3.18 4.11 -13.38
N ALA A 333 -2.45 4.87 -12.57
CA ALA A 333 -3.00 5.62 -11.45
C ALA A 333 -3.89 6.81 -11.90
N SER A 334 -3.67 7.37 -13.11
CA SER A 334 -4.45 8.50 -13.61
C SER A 334 -5.77 8.10 -14.27
N LEU A 335 -5.99 6.81 -14.48
CA LEU A 335 -7.24 6.30 -15.05
C LEU A 335 -8.45 6.66 -14.17
N PRO A 336 -9.62 6.90 -14.78
CA PRO A 336 -10.80 7.30 -14.04
C PRO A 336 -11.32 6.17 -13.15
N ALA A 337 -11.82 6.54 -11.97
CA ALA A 337 -12.59 5.67 -11.09
C ALA A 337 -13.87 6.40 -10.63
N PRO A 338 -14.95 5.68 -10.31
CA PRO A 338 -16.16 6.30 -9.78
C PRO A 338 -15.86 7.10 -8.51
N GLU A 339 -16.47 8.28 -8.36
CA GLU A 339 -16.37 9.03 -7.11
C GLU A 339 -17.04 8.27 -5.96
N PRO A 340 -16.50 8.32 -4.72
CA PRO A 340 -17.11 7.67 -3.58
C PRO A 340 -18.50 8.24 -3.27
N GLU A 341 -19.43 7.43 -2.77
CA GLU A 341 -20.80 7.89 -2.53
C GLU A 341 -20.86 8.99 -1.45
N TYR A 342 -19.94 8.97 -0.48
CA TYR A 342 -19.82 9.97 0.58
C TYR A 342 -19.22 11.32 0.14
N SER A 343 -18.75 11.47 -1.11
CA SER A 343 -18.31 12.77 -1.64
C SER A 343 -19.46 13.59 -2.26
N LYS A 344 -20.66 12.99 -2.35
CA LYS A 344 -21.86 13.71 -2.79
C LYS A 344 -22.38 14.60 -1.63
N PRO A 345 -22.74 15.86 -1.91
CA PRO A 345 -23.18 16.82 -0.90
C PRO A 345 -24.50 16.44 -0.23
#